data_AF-A0A8C1VXM7-F1
#
_entry.id   AF-A0A8C1VXM7-F1
#
_cell.length_a   1.000
_cell.length_b   1.000
_cell.length_c   1.000
_cell.angle_alpha   90.00
_cell.angle_beta   90.00
_cell.angle_gamma   90.00
#
_symmetry.space_group_name_H-M   'P 1'
#
loop_
_entity.id
_entity.type
_entity.pdbx_description
1 polymer ?
#
loop_
_entity_poly.entity_id
_entity_poly.type
_entity_poly.pdbx_seq_one_letter_code
_entity_poly.pdbx_strand_id
1 'polypeptide(L)'
;MPKDHDKDVYPEPPSRTPVEDRQSSLPNPALILSKLFYYSVDLPVTAFRDIVEGIQSGKRSHYYHQKFRRVPELTQCQEGDYVCYYEAEMQWRRDYKVDQEIVKVIQERLRACQQREGPSYRQNCYKDHSHNIANLLT
;
A
#
# COMPACT_ATOMS: atom_id res chain seq x y z
N MET A 1 11.12 -4.25 4.33
CA MET A 1 9.74 -3.71 4.28
C MET A 1 9.06 -4.06 5.60
N PRO A 2 8.42 -3.12 6.30
CA PRO A 2 7.68 -3.43 7.52
C PRO A 2 6.63 -4.50 7.23
N LYS A 3 6.43 -5.41 8.18
CA LYS A 3 5.52 -6.56 8.03
C LYS A 3 4.04 -6.17 8.07
N ASP A 4 3.74 -4.90 8.35
CA ASP A 4 2.40 -4.39 8.64
C ASP A 4 1.59 -3.98 7.39
N HIS A 5 2.13 -4.14 6.18
CA HIS A 5 1.32 -3.97 4.97
C HIS A 5 0.46 -5.21 4.76
N ASP A 6 -0.86 -5.08 4.96
CA ASP A 6 -1.84 -6.14 4.70
C ASP A 6 -1.67 -6.65 3.26
N LYS A 7 -1.17 -7.88 3.12
CA LYS A 7 -0.91 -8.52 1.82
C LYS A 7 -2.20 -8.78 1.03
N ASP A 8 -3.34 -8.82 1.72
CA ASP A 8 -4.66 -8.91 1.09
C ASP A 8 -5.06 -7.60 0.41
N VAL A 9 -4.63 -6.46 0.97
CA VAL A 9 -4.89 -5.13 0.40
C VAL A 9 -3.81 -4.73 -0.62
N TYR A 10 -2.58 -5.20 -0.48
CA TYR A 10 -1.51 -4.96 -1.44
C TYR A 10 -0.93 -6.30 -1.89
N PRO A 11 -1.60 -6.98 -2.85
CA PRO A 11 -1.14 -8.27 -3.33
C PRO A 11 0.16 -8.10 -4.12
N GLU A 12 1.14 -8.93 -3.80
CA GLU A 12 2.43 -8.99 -4.49
C GLU A 12 2.65 -10.43 -4.95
N PRO A 13 2.85 -10.68 -6.26
CA PRO A 13 3.24 -12.02 -6.69
C PRO A 13 4.62 -12.36 -6.10
N PRO A 14 4.90 -13.65 -5.83
CA PRO A 14 6.20 -14.05 -5.32
C PRO A 14 7.30 -13.66 -6.33
N SER A 15 8.36 -13.02 -5.83
CA SER A 15 9.49 -12.65 -6.67
C SER A 15 10.16 -13.90 -7.25
N ARG A 16 10.29 -13.94 -8.58
CA ARG A 16 11.00 -15.00 -9.31
C ARG A 16 12.16 -14.35 -10.05
N THR A 17 13.34 -14.38 -9.45
CA THR A 17 14.57 -14.01 -10.15
C THR A 17 15.14 -15.25 -10.84
N PRO A 18 15.51 -15.18 -12.12
CA PRO A 18 16.21 -16.28 -12.77
C PRO A 18 17.52 -16.55 -12.03
N VAL A 19 17.98 -17.80 -12.08
CA VAL A 19 19.31 -18.14 -11.59
C VAL A 19 20.33 -17.47 -12.52
N GLU A 20 21.29 -16.75 -11.95
CA GLU A 20 22.38 -16.14 -12.70
C GLU A 20 23.31 -17.22 -13.26
N ASP A 21 23.14 -17.55 -14.54
CA ASP A 21 24.00 -18.50 -15.25
C ASP A 21 25.33 -17.85 -15.64
N ARG A 22 26.44 -18.32 -15.05
CA ARG A 22 27.80 -17.83 -15.34
C ARG A 22 28.27 -18.31 -16.71
N GLN A 23 27.93 -17.58 -17.77
CA GLN A 23 28.34 -17.90 -19.14
C GLN A 23 29.82 -17.57 -19.44
N SER A 24 30.49 -16.78 -18.60
CA SER A 24 31.91 -16.43 -18.78
C SER A 24 32.70 -16.53 -17.46
N SER A 25 34.02 -16.72 -17.57
CA SER A 25 34.96 -16.79 -16.44
C SER A 25 35.28 -15.43 -15.80
N LEU A 26 34.87 -14.34 -16.45
CA LEU A 26 35.07 -12.98 -15.96
C LEU A 26 33.95 -12.62 -14.96
N PRO A 27 34.29 -12.02 -13.80
CA PRO A 27 33.28 -11.62 -12.83
C PRO A 27 32.42 -10.48 -13.41
N ASN A 28 31.09 -10.64 -13.34
CA ASN A 28 30.14 -9.60 -13.75
C ASN A 28 30.34 -8.34 -12.87
N PRO A 29 30.63 -7.16 -13.44
CA PRO A 29 30.85 -5.94 -12.67
C PRO A 29 29.63 -5.54 -11.82
N ALA A 30 28.41 -5.91 -12.22
CA ALA A 30 27.20 -5.65 -11.46
C ALA A 30 27.20 -6.36 -10.09
N LEU A 31 27.78 -7.57 -10.01
CA LEU A 31 27.89 -8.33 -8.77
C LEU A 31 28.93 -7.75 -7.81
N ILE A 32 29.96 -7.08 -8.35
CA ILE A 32 30.98 -6.42 -7.54
C ILE A 32 30.39 -5.14 -6.95
N LEU A 33 29.68 -4.35 -7.76
CA LEU A 33 29.01 -3.13 -7.33
C LEU A 33 27.93 -3.39 -6.27
N SER A 34 27.11 -4.43 -6.44
CA SER A 34 26.08 -4.77 -5.46
C SER A 34 26.67 -5.20 -4.12
N LYS A 35 27.77 -5.98 -4.12
CA LYS A 35 28.51 -6.33 -2.91
C LYS A 35 29.13 -5.11 -2.24
N LEU A 36 29.73 -4.21 -3.03
CA LEU A 36 30.34 -3.00 -2.49
C LEU A 36 29.28 -2.11 -1.83
N PHE A 37 28.12 -1.93 -2.48
CA PHE A 37 26.99 -1.19 -1.91
C PHE A 37 26.49 -1.84 -0.61
N TYR A 38 26.33 -3.16 -0.59
CA TYR A 38 25.90 -3.90 0.59
C TYR A 38 26.82 -3.65 1.80
N TYR A 39 28.15 -3.76 1.62
CA TYR A 39 29.10 -3.58 2.72
C TYR A 39 29.31 -2.11 3.10
N SER A 40 29.25 -1.18 2.15
CA SER A 40 29.52 0.24 2.41
C SER A 40 28.31 1.01 2.92
N VAL A 41 27.09 0.65 2.50
CA VAL A 41 25.87 1.42 2.78
C VAL A 41 24.86 0.59 3.56
N ASP A 42 24.44 -0.57 3.06
CA ASP A 42 23.32 -1.30 3.67
C ASP A 42 23.66 -1.81 5.09
N LEU A 43 24.87 -2.36 5.28
CA LEU A 43 25.30 -2.90 6.57
C LEU A 43 25.33 -1.84 7.68
N PRO A 44 26.02 -0.68 7.51
CA PRO A 44 26.04 0.35 8.55
C PRO A 44 24.65 0.98 8.77
N VAL A 45 23.84 1.16 7.72
CA VAL A 45 22.47 1.68 7.84
C VAL A 45 21.58 0.74 8.65
N THR A 46 21.71 -0.57 8.42
CA THR A 46 20.94 -1.57 9.17
C THR A 46 21.35 -1.59 10.64
N ALA A 47 22.65 -1.57 10.94
CA ALA A 47 23.14 -1.50 12.32
C ALA A 47 22.64 -0.25 13.06
N PHE A 48 22.61 0.91 12.38
CA PHE A 48 22.07 2.13 12.96
C PHE A 48 20.56 2.03 13.23
N ARG A 49 19.80 1.47 12.28
CA ARG A 49 18.37 1.21 12.46
C ARG A 49 18.11 0.31 13.67
N ASP A 50 18.90 -0.75 13.86
CA ASP A 50 18.75 -1.67 14.99
C ASP A 50 19.00 -0.98 16.35
N ILE A 51 19.97 -0.07 16.41
CA ILE A 51 20.23 0.75 17.62
C ILE A 51 19.01 1.63 17.93
N VAL A 52 18.45 2.30 16.92
CA VAL A 52 17.28 3.18 17.08
C VAL A 52 16.04 2.38 17.49
N GLU A 53 15.79 1.23 16.85
CA GLU A 53 14.69 0.33 17.20
C GLU A 53 14.85 -0.22 18.62
N GLY A 54 16.09 -0.50 19.06
CA GLY A 54 16.40 -0.89 20.45
C GLY A 54 15.98 0.18 21.46
N ILE A 55 16.29 1.46 21.21
CA ILE A 55 15.89 2.57 22.07
C ILE A 55 14.35 2.74 22.06
N GLN A 56 13.73 2.68 20.88
CA GLN A 56 12.27 2.80 20.73
C GLN A 56 11.53 1.66 21.42
N SER A 57 12.10 0.45 21.41
CA SER A 57 11.50 -0.72 22.04
C SER A 57 11.28 -0.55 23.55
N GLY A 58 12.11 0.26 24.22
CA GLY A 58 11.95 0.59 25.63
C GLY A 58 10.82 1.59 25.95
N LYS A 59 10.23 2.25 24.94
CA LYS A 59 9.18 3.28 25.08
C LYS A 59 8.09 3.13 24.02
N ARG A 60 7.48 1.94 23.90
CA ARG A 60 6.41 1.71 22.92
C ARG A 60 5.12 2.43 23.33
N SER A 61 4.66 3.38 22.53
CA SER A 61 3.34 3.98 22.64
C SER A 61 2.32 3.21 21.80
N HIS A 62 1.18 2.86 22.39
CA HIS A 62 0.07 2.23 21.66
C HIS A 62 -0.85 3.27 21.05
N TYR A 63 -1.25 3.08 19.80
CA TYR A 63 -2.28 3.87 19.13
C TYR A 63 -3.41 2.94 18.66
N TYR A 64 -4.63 3.46 18.63
CA TYR A 64 -5.82 2.71 18.23
C TYR A 64 -6.52 3.42 17.07
N HIS A 65 -7.08 2.63 16.16
CA HIS A 65 -7.90 3.14 15.08
C HIS A 65 -9.29 3.51 15.59
N GLN A 66 -9.72 4.74 15.33
CA GLN A 66 -11.04 5.21 15.72
C GLN A 66 -12.14 4.50 14.91
N LYS A 67 -13.15 3.96 15.61
CA LYS A 67 -14.31 3.33 14.99
C LYS A 67 -15.55 4.20 15.21
N PHE A 68 -16.09 4.75 14.13
CA PHE A 68 -17.34 5.51 14.18
C PHE A 68 -18.54 4.57 14.07
N ARG A 69 -19.57 4.85 14.87
CA ARG A 69 -20.86 4.15 14.75
C ARG A 69 -21.64 4.74 13.58
N ARG A 70 -22.50 3.93 12.95
CA ARG A 70 -23.41 4.39 11.90
C ARG A 70 -24.58 5.17 12.52
N VAL A 71 -24.94 6.26 11.87
CA VAL A 71 -26.04 7.19 12.09
C VAL A 71 -27.06 6.99 10.96
N PRO A 72 -28.36 7.25 11.18
CA PRO A 72 -29.35 7.29 10.10
C PRO A 72 -28.95 8.20 8.94
N GLU A 73 -29.39 7.85 7.74
CA GLU A 73 -29.19 8.65 6.54
C GLU A 73 -30.17 9.83 6.46
N LEU A 74 -29.88 10.78 5.58
CA LEU A 74 -30.70 11.98 5.37
C LEU A 74 -32.15 11.67 4.99
N THR A 75 -32.39 10.52 4.35
CA THR A 75 -33.71 10.04 3.91
C THR A 75 -34.62 9.63 5.07
N GLN A 76 -34.05 9.37 6.25
CA GLN A 76 -34.78 8.91 7.44
C GLN A 76 -35.06 10.06 8.43
N CYS A 77 -34.48 11.25 8.19
CA CYS A 77 -34.65 12.41 9.06
C CYS A 77 -36.01 13.11 8.82
N GLN A 78 -36.62 13.60 9.89
CA GLN A 78 -37.83 14.42 9.80
C GLN A 78 -37.50 15.82 9.26
N GLU A 79 -38.48 16.44 8.61
CA GLU A 79 -38.35 17.81 8.10
C GLU A 79 -38.17 18.81 9.25
N GLY A 80 -37.08 19.59 9.21
CA GLY A 80 -36.78 20.61 10.21
C GLY A 80 -35.93 20.16 11.40
N ASP A 81 -35.53 18.88 11.46
CA ASP A 81 -34.57 18.39 12.46
C ASP A 81 -33.12 18.62 12.00
N TYR A 82 -32.57 19.78 12.36
CA TYR A 82 -31.20 20.17 12.02
C TYR A 82 -30.13 19.28 12.66
N VAL A 83 -30.41 18.64 13.80
CA VAL A 83 -29.43 17.77 14.47
C VAL A 83 -29.26 16.50 13.66
N CYS A 84 -30.37 15.89 13.22
CA CYS A 84 -30.34 14.73 12.34
C CYS A 84 -29.60 15.01 11.03
N TYR A 85 -29.86 16.17 10.41
CA TYR A 85 -29.17 16.57 9.18
C TYR A 85 -27.66 16.71 9.36
N TYR A 86 -27.24 17.33 10.47
CA TYR A 86 -25.82 17.52 10.76
C TYR A 86 -25.10 16.18 10.94
N GLU A 87 -25.66 15.25 11.71
CA GLU A 87 -25.02 13.96 11.95
C GLU A 87 -24.91 13.11 10.67
N ALA A 88 -25.98 13.09 9.87
CA ALA A 88 -26.02 12.39 8.58
C ALA A 88 -25.02 12.99 7.58
N GLU A 89 -24.95 14.32 7.47
CA GLU A 89 -23.98 14.98 6.59
C GLU A 89 -22.54 14.69 7.03
N MET A 90 -22.26 14.69 8.34
CA MET A 90 -20.94 14.37 8.86
C MET A 90 -20.55 12.91 8.61
N GLN A 91 -21.52 11.98 8.61
CA GLN A 91 -21.27 10.59 8.20
C GLN A 91 -20.91 10.53 6.71
N TRP A 92 -21.71 11.15 5.85
CA TRP A 92 -21.46 11.16 4.41
C TRP A 92 -20.09 11.78 4.06
N ARG A 93 -19.72 12.91 4.69
CA ARG A 93 -18.40 13.54 4.51
C ARG A 93 -17.23 12.64 4.91
N ARG A 94 -17.41 11.77 5.93
CA ARG A 94 -16.39 10.78 6.32
C ARG A 94 -16.32 9.65 5.31
N ASP A 95 -17.45 9.09 4.91
CA ASP A 95 -17.51 8.01 3.94
C ASP A 95 -16.93 8.45 2.58
N TYR A 96 -17.24 9.66 2.13
CA TYR A 96 -16.66 10.25 0.92
C TYR A 96 -15.12 10.32 0.96
N LYS A 97 -14.54 10.66 2.12
CA LYS A 97 -13.07 10.64 2.28
C LYS A 97 -12.52 9.22 2.24
N VAL A 98 -13.21 8.25 2.84
CA VAL A 98 -12.83 6.84 2.78
C VAL A 98 -12.85 6.34 1.33
N ASP A 99 -13.88 6.69 0.56
CA ASP A 99 -14.00 6.32 -0.85
C ASP A 99 -12.87 6.92 -1.69
N GLN A 100 -12.47 8.17 -1.41
CA GLN A 100 -11.29 8.77 -2.05
C GLN A 100 -10.01 7.97 -1.77
N GLU A 101 -9.81 7.49 -0.56
CA GLU A 101 -8.66 6.63 -0.22
C GLU A 101 -8.78 5.25 -0.88
N ILE A 102 -9.97 4.67 -0.99
CA ILE A 102 -10.20 3.40 -1.71
C ILE A 102 -9.76 3.53 -3.17
N VAL A 103 -10.14 4.61 -3.86
CA VAL A 103 -9.74 4.85 -5.25
C VAL A 103 -8.22 5.01 -5.36
N LYS A 104 -7.57 5.69 -4.41
CA LYS A 104 -6.10 5.80 -4.38
C LYS A 104 -5.43 4.44 -4.24
N VAL A 105 -5.91 3.58 -3.34
CA VAL A 105 -5.37 2.21 -3.17
C VAL A 105 -5.50 1.42 -4.46
N ILE A 106 -6.64 1.47 -5.15
CA ILE A 106 -6.82 0.80 -6.45
C ILE A 106 -5.86 1.35 -7.50
N GLN A 107 -5.66 2.67 -7.54
CA GLN A 107 -4.71 3.31 -8.44
C GLN A 107 -3.27 2.89 -8.15
N GLU A 108 -2.87 2.79 -6.88
CA GLU A 108 -1.55 2.30 -6.48
C GLU A 108 -1.33 0.86 -6.89
N ARG A 109 -2.33 -0.02 -6.75
CA ARG A 109 -2.26 -1.41 -7.25
C ARG A 109 -2.00 -1.47 -8.75
N LEU A 110 -2.74 -0.70 -9.53
CA LEU A 110 -2.56 -0.63 -10.99
C LEU A 110 -1.16 -0.14 -11.38
N ARG A 111 -0.67 0.92 -10.72
CA ARG A 111 0.69 1.43 -10.96
C ARG A 111 1.76 0.42 -10.56
N ALA A 112 1.59 -0.25 -9.43
CA ALA A 112 2.50 -1.29 -8.96
C ALA A 112 2.53 -2.49 -9.93
N CYS A 113 1.38 -2.90 -10.44
CA CYS A 113 1.24 -3.96 -11.43
C CYS A 113 1.93 -3.58 -12.76
N GLN A 114 1.67 -2.38 -13.27
CA GLN A 114 2.31 -1.87 -14.49
C GLN A 114 3.84 -1.81 -14.37
N GLN A 115 4.35 -1.35 -13.22
CA GLN A 115 5.79 -1.26 -12.97
C GLN A 115 6.46 -2.64 -12.89
N ARG A 116 5.78 -3.66 -12.35
CA ARG A 116 6.31 -5.02 -12.20
C ARG A 116 6.36 -5.77 -13.53
N GLU A 117 5.30 -5.67 -14.32
CA GLU A 117 5.13 -6.45 -15.55
C GLU A 117 5.83 -5.82 -16.75
N GLY A 118 6.13 -4.51 -16.69
CA GLY A 118 6.86 -3.81 -17.73
C GLY A 118 6.11 -3.89 -19.07
N PRO A 119 6.69 -4.46 -20.14
CA PRO A 119 6.06 -4.48 -21.46
C PRO A 119 4.82 -5.40 -21.57
N SER A 120 4.70 -6.43 -20.72
CA SER A 120 3.58 -7.40 -20.76
C SER A 120 2.37 -7.00 -19.90
N TYR A 121 2.35 -5.77 -19.40
CA TYR A 121 1.35 -5.30 -18.43
C TYR A 121 -0.11 -5.38 -18.92
N ARG A 122 -0.34 -5.29 -20.23
CA ARG A 122 -1.70 -5.30 -20.79
C ARG A 122 -2.41 -6.64 -20.63
N GLN A 123 -1.66 -7.75 -20.59
CA GLN A 123 -2.24 -9.10 -20.51
C GLN A 123 -2.39 -9.54 -19.06
N ASN A 124 -1.35 -9.32 -18.26
CA ASN A 124 -1.28 -9.87 -16.91
C ASN A 124 -2.03 -8.99 -15.89
N CYS A 125 -2.09 -7.67 -16.10
CA CYS A 125 -2.77 -6.71 -15.23
C CYS A 125 -4.29 -6.53 -15.48
N TYR A 126 -4.90 -7.34 -16.35
CA TYR A 126 -6.28 -7.13 -16.81
C TYR A 126 -7.32 -7.13 -15.66
N LYS A 127 -7.10 -7.95 -14.62
CA LYS A 127 -8.02 -8.06 -13.47
C LYS A 127 -8.13 -6.73 -12.71
N ASP A 128 -7.00 -6.07 -12.46
CA ASP A 128 -6.98 -4.79 -11.74
C ASP A 128 -7.58 -3.66 -12.58
N HIS A 129 -7.46 -3.74 -13.90
CA HIS A 129 -8.10 -2.82 -14.83
C HIS A 129 -9.63 -2.93 -14.85
N SER A 130 -10.18 -4.15 -14.77
CA SER A 130 -11.63 -4.39 -14.83
C SER A 130 -12.40 -3.85 -13.62
N HIS A 131 -11.81 -3.88 -12.42
CA HIS A 131 -12.45 -3.32 -11.21
C HIS A 131 -12.60 -1.80 -11.27
N ASN A 132 -11.67 -1.11 -11.95
CA ASN A 132 -11.74 0.34 -12.10
C ASN A 132 -12.88 0.78 -13.04
N ILE A 133 -13.19 -0.01 -14.07
CA ILE A 133 -14.25 0.30 -15.03
C ILE A 133 -15.64 0.09 -14.39
N ALA A 134 -15.80 -0.93 -13.55
CA ALA A 134 -17.06 -1.17 -12.84
C ALA A 134 -17.43 0.00 -11.91
N ASN A 135 -16.46 0.59 -11.19
CA ASN A 135 -16.68 1.74 -10.30
C ASN A 135 -16.80 3.09 -11.04
N LEU A 136 -16.50 3.15 -12.34
CA LEU A 136 -16.66 4.35 -13.18
C LEU A 136 -17.99 4.34 -13.96
N LEU A 137 -18.72 3.22 -13.98
CA LEU A 137 -19.96 3.03 -14.76
C LEU A 137 -21.21 2.79 -13.89
N THR A 138 -21.08 2.89 -12.57
CA THR A 138 -22.20 2.93 -11.59
C THR A 138 -22.05 4.16 -10.73
#